data_AF-A0A934YSA6-F1
#
_entry.id   AF-A0A934YSA6-F1
#
_cell.length_a   1.000
_cell.length_b   1.000
_cell.length_c   1.000
_cell.angle_alpha   90.00
_cell.angle_beta   90.00
_cell.angle_gamma   90.00
#
_symmetry.space_group_name_H-M   'P 1'
#
loop_
_entity.id
_entity.type
_entity.pdbx_description
1 polymer ?
#
loop_
_entity_poly.entity_id
_entity_poly.type
_entity_poly.pdbx_seq_one_letter_code
_entity_poly.pdbx_strand_id
1 'polypeptide(L)'
;MRAPLASALVGLFLAGALRDARAYCPSYTPAQTTGGSRCGVQPAPGRNPTVAAWKGIFATVAPGQASWKTAGPAIGVIGSGCGKPKPRVTVPAHFPCHVLQALAYQESGWQQFCVPDAPAGSVGAPERTIVSFDCGYGIGQVTSGMHAGETPAFDRARVAGDATYNLATGTLILAAKWAATACVGDNDPDVVEDWYTALWAYNGLAYSNNPNNPNLTPGRGPYKPGNGGSYTYQERVLGHMEFPTGGRWSSLAPAYPNRGEVGSTGQPPALPEPRCASPTSCATTRATHASRCDEPAGDAGAPPRDSGPAPPDASTPAPDGGAPGPAPGEPAPSPVSGAAPEPGAGCSCDAAGGVAGGGAPVALAGLVVAGLSRRRRGRAHGR
;
A
#
# COMPACT_ATOMS: atom_id res chain seq x y z
N MET A 1 -38.37 44.19 53.18
CA MET A 1 -38.23 42.74 52.95
C MET A 1 -38.49 42.46 51.48
N ARG A 2 -37.44 42.22 50.69
CA ARG A 2 -37.52 41.87 49.27
C ARG A 2 -36.51 40.74 49.03
N ALA A 3 -37.02 39.58 48.60
CA ALA A 3 -36.22 38.42 48.22
C ALA A 3 -35.68 38.59 46.79
N PRO A 4 -34.48 38.08 46.46
CA PRO A 4 -34.01 38.02 45.09
C PRO A 4 -34.45 36.70 44.41
N LEU A 5 -34.92 36.81 43.17
CA LEU A 5 -35.17 35.69 42.27
C LEU A 5 -33.84 35.06 41.83
N ALA A 6 -33.74 33.74 41.97
CA ALA A 6 -32.67 32.94 41.37
C ALA A 6 -33.07 32.54 39.93
N SER A 7 -32.32 33.02 38.94
CA SER A 7 -32.42 32.56 37.55
C SER A 7 -31.60 31.28 37.37
N ALA A 8 -32.28 30.17 37.10
CA ALA A 8 -31.66 28.93 36.65
C ALA A 8 -31.35 29.02 35.15
N LEU A 9 -30.07 29.12 34.81
CA LEU A 9 -29.56 28.96 33.44
C LEU A 9 -29.47 27.47 33.13
N VAL A 10 -30.37 26.98 32.28
CA VAL A 10 -30.31 25.64 31.68
C VAL A 10 -29.19 25.64 30.65
N GLY A 11 -28.09 24.96 30.97
CA GLY A 11 -26.97 24.73 30.06
C GLY A 11 -27.36 23.72 28.98
N LEU A 12 -27.52 24.20 27.74
CA LEU A 12 -27.67 23.36 26.57
C LEU A 12 -26.30 22.78 26.19
N PHE A 13 -25.99 21.58 26.67
CA PHE A 13 -24.86 20.80 26.17
C PHE A 13 -25.15 20.36 24.72
N LEU A 14 -24.67 21.12 23.74
CA LEU A 14 -24.47 20.60 22.39
C LEU A 14 -23.36 19.55 22.47
N ALA A 15 -23.76 18.28 22.52
CA ALA A 15 -22.90 17.16 22.18
C ALA A 15 -22.52 17.30 20.69
N GLY A 16 -21.45 18.03 20.42
CA GLY A 16 -20.78 17.98 19.13
C GLY A 16 -20.23 16.57 18.96
N ALA A 17 -20.92 15.74 18.17
CA ALA A 17 -20.35 14.50 17.69
C ALA A 17 -19.03 14.84 17.00
N LEU A 18 -17.92 14.38 17.58
CA LEU A 18 -16.62 14.36 16.92
C LEU A 18 -16.85 13.62 15.60
N ARG A 19 -16.83 14.37 14.50
CA ARG A 19 -16.72 13.78 13.18
C ARG A 19 -15.33 13.20 13.14
N ASP A 20 -15.21 11.90 13.43
CA ASP A 20 -14.04 11.12 13.00
C ASP A 20 -13.79 11.51 11.54
N ALA A 21 -12.55 11.88 11.23
CA ALA A 21 -12.13 12.09 9.86
C ALA A 21 -12.55 10.83 9.09
N ARG A 22 -13.63 10.93 8.31
CA ARG A 22 -14.15 9.77 7.59
C ARG A 22 -13.01 9.30 6.71
N ALA A 23 -12.57 8.06 6.92
CA ALA A 23 -11.67 7.41 5.99
C ALA A 23 -12.29 7.63 4.60
N TYR A 24 -11.51 8.14 3.66
CA TYR A 24 -11.98 8.31 2.30
C TYR A 24 -12.34 6.92 1.75
N CYS A 25 -13.60 6.73 1.37
CA CYS A 25 -14.20 5.43 1.07
C CYS A 25 -14.69 5.34 -0.39
N PRO A 26 -13.82 5.53 -1.40
CA PRO A 26 -14.24 5.42 -2.79
C PRO A 26 -14.54 3.96 -3.13
N SER A 27 -15.56 3.73 -3.95
CA SER A 27 -15.82 2.42 -4.55
C SER A 27 -16.37 2.60 -5.96
N TYR A 28 -15.44 2.72 -6.90
CA TYR A 28 -15.73 2.81 -8.33
C TYR A 28 -16.02 1.44 -8.93
N THR A 29 -16.97 1.39 -9.85
CA THR A 29 -17.29 0.20 -10.66
C THR A 29 -16.63 0.27 -12.04
N PRO A 30 -16.46 -0.86 -12.74
CA PRO A 30 -16.07 -0.90 -14.16
C PRO A 30 -16.91 0.02 -15.05
N ALA A 31 -18.23 0.05 -14.85
CA ALA A 31 -19.14 0.90 -15.62
C ALA A 31 -18.82 2.40 -15.42
N GLN A 32 -18.56 2.81 -14.18
CA GLN A 32 -18.22 4.20 -13.84
C GLN A 32 -16.85 4.63 -14.35
N THR A 33 -15.95 3.69 -14.65
CA THR A 33 -14.58 3.97 -15.10
C THR A 33 -14.34 3.66 -16.57
N THR A 34 -15.38 3.26 -17.32
CA THR A 34 -15.27 2.82 -18.72
C THR A 34 -14.65 3.86 -19.66
N GLY A 35 -14.86 5.16 -19.40
CA GLY A 35 -14.29 6.26 -20.18
C GLY A 35 -12.90 6.74 -19.72
N GLY A 36 -12.26 6.07 -18.75
CA GLY A 36 -10.99 6.47 -18.16
C GLY A 36 -10.17 5.26 -17.73
N SER A 37 -10.02 5.07 -16.42
CA SER A 37 -9.19 4.02 -15.82
C SER A 37 -9.66 2.58 -16.11
N ARG A 38 -10.90 2.37 -16.59
CA ARG A 38 -11.41 1.05 -17.04
C ARG A 38 -11.13 -0.09 -16.06
N CYS A 39 -11.67 0.00 -14.86
CA CYS A 39 -11.47 -1.03 -13.84
C CYS A 39 -11.99 -2.40 -14.30
N GLY A 40 -11.23 -3.46 -14.01
CA GLY A 40 -11.44 -4.79 -14.59
C GLY A 40 -12.41 -5.70 -13.84
N VAL A 41 -12.75 -5.40 -12.58
CA VAL A 41 -13.62 -6.25 -11.75
C VAL A 41 -14.59 -5.41 -10.93
N GLN A 42 -15.75 -5.97 -10.56
CA GLN A 42 -16.69 -5.28 -9.67
C GLN A 42 -16.15 -5.26 -8.23
N PRO A 43 -16.41 -4.19 -7.45
CA PRO A 43 -16.19 -4.24 -6.01
C PRO A 43 -17.05 -5.37 -5.40
N ALA A 44 -16.46 -6.15 -4.50
CA ALA A 44 -17.11 -7.27 -3.85
C ALA A 44 -17.77 -6.81 -2.53
N PRO A 45 -18.97 -7.32 -2.17
CA PRO A 45 -19.51 -7.11 -0.83
C PRO A 45 -18.64 -7.82 0.21
N GLY A 46 -18.52 -7.24 1.40
CA GLY A 46 -17.72 -7.82 2.47
C GLY A 46 -17.78 -7.01 3.75
N ARG A 47 -17.10 -7.50 4.78
CA ARG A 47 -16.92 -6.80 6.06
C ARG A 47 -15.45 -6.77 6.42
N ASN A 48 -15.01 -5.68 7.03
CA ASN A 48 -13.62 -5.60 7.48
C ASN A 48 -13.30 -6.67 8.55
N PRO A 49 -12.14 -7.35 8.45
CA PRO A 49 -11.57 -8.08 9.57
C PRO A 49 -11.46 -7.20 10.81
N THR A 50 -11.61 -7.81 11.99
CA THR A 50 -11.33 -7.12 13.27
C THR A 50 -9.83 -6.80 13.36
N VAL A 51 -9.43 -5.92 14.28
CA VAL A 51 -8.00 -5.62 14.52
C VAL A 51 -7.20 -6.90 14.83
N ALA A 52 -7.78 -7.81 15.61
CA ALA A 52 -7.15 -9.10 15.93
C ALA A 52 -7.02 -10.00 14.68
N ALA A 53 -8.07 -10.08 13.85
CA ALA A 53 -8.02 -10.83 12.60
C ALA A 53 -6.98 -10.23 11.63
N TRP A 54 -6.88 -8.91 11.53
CA TRP A 54 -5.84 -8.25 10.74
C TRP A 54 -4.43 -8.61 11.22
N LYS A 55 -4.18 -8.63 12.53
CA LYS A 55 -2.89 -9.11 13.06
C LYS A 55 -2.57 -10.53 12.58
N GLY A 56 -3.54 -11.44 12.61
CA GLY A 56 -3.40 -12.79 12.06
C GLY A 56 -3.14 -12.81 10.55
N ILE A 57 -3.79 -11.93 9.78
CA ILE A 57 -3.54 -11.77 8.34
C ILE A 57 -2.11 -11.29 8.10
N PHE A 58 -1.61 -10.28 8.83
CA PHE A 58 -0.22 -9.84 8.72
C PHE A 58 0.75 -10.96 9.09
N ALA A 59 0.50 -11.71 10.15
CA ALA A 59 1.31 -12.87 10.54
C ALA A 59 1.31 -13.98 9.47
N THR A 60 0.20 -14.14 8.75
CA THR A 60 0.11 -15.06 7.61
C THR A 60 0.88 -14.54 6.39
N VAL A 61 0.80 -13.23 6.11
CA VAL A 61 1.36 -12.65 4.88
C VAL A 61 2.84 -12.31 5.00
N ALA A 62 3.31 -11.76 6.12
CA ALA A 62 4.69 -11.28 6.28
C ALA A 62 5.78 -12.35 6.00
N PRO A 63 5.64 -13.62 6.46
CA PRO A 63 6.66 -14.64 6.20
C PRO A 63 6.72 -15.13 4.74
N GLY A 64 5.81 -14.68 3.88
CA GLY A 64 5.81 -15.07 2.47
C GLY A 64 4.92 -16.26 2.11
N GLN A 65 5.07 -16.71 0.87
CA GLN A 65 4.21 -17.73 0.24
C GLN A 65 4.16 -19.06 0.99
N ALA A 66 5.23 -19.45 1.69
CA ALA A 66 5.22 -20.67 2.49
C ALA A 66 4.17 -20.62 3.63
N SER A 67 3.88 -19.42 4.16
CA SER A 67 2.90 -19.22 5.22
C SER A 67 1.46 -19.15 4.66
N TRP A 68 1.21 -18.28 3.67
CA TRP A 68 -0.14 -18.13 3.12
C TRP A 68 -0.59 -19.27 2.19
N LYS A 69 0.33 -20.10 1.69
CA LYS A 69 0.04 -21.24 0.81
C LYS A 69 -0.81 -20.82 -0.40
N THR A 70 -2.07 -21.23 -0.46
CA THR A 70 -3.03 -20.92 -1.54
C THR A 70 -3.93 -19.71 -1.23
N ALA A 71 -3.78 -19.11 -0.05
CA ALA A 71 -4.52 -17.92 0.37
C ALA A 71 -4.02 -16.62 -0.28
N GLY A 72 -2.88 -16.66 -0.98
CA GLY A 72 -2.32 -15.54 -1.75
C GLY A 72 -1.78 -16.01 -3.11
N PRO A 73 -1.36 -15.10 -3.99
CA PRO A 73 -0.73 -15.45 -5.25
C PRO A 73 0.68 -16.04 -5.05
N ALA A 74 1.25 -16.58 -6.13
CA ALA A 74 2.67 -16.94 -6.14
C ALA A 74 3.54 -15.66 -6.22
N ILE A 75 4.63 -15.62 -5.45
CA ILE A 75 5.56 -14.48 -5.39
C ILE A 75 7.02 -14.86 -5.63
N GLY A 76 7.38 -16.13 -5.40
CA GLY A 76 8.74 -16.62 -5.64
C GLY A 76 9.78 -16.04 -4.68
N VAL A 77 10.86 -15.49 -5.24
CA VAL A 77 12.05 -15.02 -4.51
C VAL A 77 12.28 -13.52 -4.73
N ILE A 78 12.98 -12.89 -3.79
CA ILE A 78 13.46 -11.50 -3.89
C ILE A 78 14.98 -11.46 -3.74
N GLY A 79 15.62 -10.39 -4.24
CA GLY A 79 17.04 -10.17 -4.06
C GLY A 79 17.40 -9.77 -2.63
N SER A 80 18.56 -10.19 -2.14
CA SER A 80 19.19 -9.66 -0.93
C SER A 80 20.66 -9.36 -1.22
N GLY A 81 21.21 -8.30 -0.62
CA GLY A 81 22.59 -7.89 -0.89
C GLY A 81 22.71 -6.92 -2.08
N CYS A 82 23.73 -6.05 -2.01
CA CYS A 82 24.03 -5.06 -3.04
C CYS A 82 25.30 -5.35 -3.86
N GLY A 83 25.96 -6.46 -3.55
CA GLY A 83 27.23 -6.87 -4.14
C GLY A 83 28.44 -6.52 -3.27
N LYS A 84 28.32 -5.55 -2.36
CA LYS A 84 29.32 -5.17 -1.35
C LYS A 84 28.67 -4.43 -0.17
N PRO A 85 29.08 -4.69 1.09
CA PRO A 85 29.86 -5.85 1.53
C PRO A 85 29.08 -7.16 1.34
N LYS A 86 27.74 -7.13 1.36
CA LYS A 86 26.90 -8.30 1.17
C LYS A 86 26.75 -8.68 -0.31
N PRO A 87 27.16 -9.90 -0.73
CA PRO A 87 26.95 -10.38 -2.10
C PRO A 87 25.47 -10.42 -2.48
N ARG A 88 25.16 -10.27 -3.77
CA ARG A 88 23.80 -10.42 -4.26
C ARG A 88 23.40 -11.90 -4.25
N VAL A 89 22.36 -12.22 -3.50
CA VAL A 89 21.72 -13.53 -3.44
C VAL A 89 20.21 -13.38 -3.66
N THR A 90 19.50 -14.48 -3.84
CA THR A 90 18.04 -14.50 -3.80
C THR A 90 17.57 -15.31 -2.60
N VAL A 91 16.47 -14.87 -1.99
CA VAL A 91 15.84 -15.51 -0.83
C VAL A 91 14.35 -15.63 -1.08
N PRO A 92 13.64 -16.59 -0.45
CA PRO A 92 12.18 -16.60 -0.47
C PRO A 92 11.62 -15.23 -0.09
N ALA A 93 10.63 -14.72 -0.83
CA ALA A 93 10.07 -13.41 -0.53
C ALA A 93 9.44 -13.39 0.87
N HIS A 94 9.87 -12.45 1.69
CA HIS A 94 9.35 -12.18 3.03
C HIS A 94 9.46 -10.67 3.29
N PHE A 95 8.71 -10.19 4.28
CA PHE A 95 8.52 -8.76 4.51
C PHE A 95 8.53 -8.45 6.01
N PRO A 96 9.20 -7.38 6.46
CA PRO A 96 9.13 -6.97 7.85
C PRO A 96 7.69 -6.61 8.22
N CYS A 97 7.24 -7.03 9.40
CA CYS A 97 5.84 -6.84 9.77
C CYS A 97 5.43 -5.36 9.81
N HIS A 98 6.31 -4.49 10.33
CA HIS A 98 6.04 -3.06 10.39
C HIS A 98 5.90 -2.44 9.00
N VAL A 99 6.62 -2.96 8.00
CA VAL A 99 6.47 -2.52 6.59
C VAL A 99 5.06 -2.82 6.12
N LEU A 100 4.58 -4.05 6.26
CA LEU A 100 3.22 -4.40 5.80
C LEU A 100 2.13 -3.67 6.59
N GLN A 101 2.28 -3.59 7.92
CA GLN A 101 1.31 -2.95 8.80
C GLN A 101 1.17 -1.46 8.49
N ALA A 102 2.29 -0.74 8.39
CA ALA A 102 2.28 0.69 8.14
C ALA A 102 1.88 1.01 6.69
N LEU A 103 2.32 0.21 5.71
CA LEU A 103 1.91 0.34 4.31
C LEU A 103 0.39 0.19 4.16
N ALA A 104 -0.17 -0.92 4.65
CA ALA A 104 -1.61 -1.17 4.61
C ALA A 104 -2.42 -0.10 5.38
N TYR A 105 -1.83 0.51 6.41
CA TYR A 105 -2.48 1.60 7.13
C TYR A 105 -2.44 2.90 6.33
N GLN A 106 -1.33 3.20 5.66
CA GLN A 106 -1.21 4.35 4.76
C GLN A 106 -2.15 4.23 3.56
N GLU A 107 -2.34 3.01 3.03
CA GLU A 107 -3.18 2.75 1.86
C GLU A 107 -4.68 2.84 2.15
N SER A 108 -5.13 2.32 3.30
CA SER A 108 -6.58 2.28 3.58
C SER A 108 -6.96 2.32 5.07
N GLY A 109 -6.02 2.54 5.98
CA GLY A 109 -6.28 2.49 7.42
C GLY A 109 -6.63 1.08 7.94
N TRP A 110 -6.11 0.04 7.27
CA TRP A 110 -6.51 -1.37 7.45
C TRP A 110 -7.97 -1.65 7.11
N GLN A 111 -8.44 -1.11 5.99
CA GLN A 111 -9.77 -1.40 5.46
C GLN A 111 -9.68 -2.09 4.10
N GLN A 112 -10.40 -3.20 3.95
CA GLN A 112 -10.65 -3.82 2.66
C GLN A 112 -11.97 -3.33 2.08
N PHE A 113 -12.96 -3.14 2.96
CA PHE A 113 -14.34 -2.83 2.60
C PHE A 113 -14.79 -1.54 3.29
N CYS A 114 -15.75 -0.84 2.71
CA CYS A 114 -16.36 0.33 3.30
C CYS A 114 -17.76 0.58 2.72
N VAL A 115 -18.58 1.34 3.44
CA VAL A 115 -19.76 1.97 2.83
C VAL A 115 -19.25 3.12 1.95
N PRO A 116 -19.51 3.12 0.63
CA PRO A 116 -18.88 4.09 -0.25
C PRO A 116 -19.34 5.53 0.04
N ASP A 117 -18.40 6.47 -0.03
CA ASP A 117 -18.67 7.92 0.01
C ASP A 117 -18.35 8.63 -1.31
N ALA A 118 -17.80 7.88 -2.27
CA ALA A 118 -17.59 8.28 -3.66
C ALA A 118 -17.59 7.05 -4.59
N PRO A 119 -17.84 7.22 -5.89
CA PRO A 119 -18.38 8.43 -6.54
C PRO A 119 -19.84 8.68 -6.14
N ALA A 120 -20.41 9.84 -6.51
CA ALA A 120 -21.77 10.26 -6.12
C ALA A 120 -22.85 9.19 -6.34
N GLY A 121 -22.77 8.41 -7.42
CA GLY A 121 -23.72 7.33 -7.72
C GLY A 121 -23.59 6.06 -6.85
N SER A 122 -22.54 5.97 -6.04
CA SER A 122 -22.28 4.84 -5.13
C SER A 122 -22.47 5.20 -3.66
N VAL A 123 -22.69 6.48 -3.33
CA VAL A 123 -22.73 6.97 -1.95
C VAL A 123 -23.81 6.24 -1.13
N GLY A 124 -23.42 5.71 0.02
CA GLY A 124 -24.33 5.04 0.95
C GLY A 124 -24.80 3.66 0.48
N ALA A 125 -24.29 3.15 -0.64
CA ALA A 125 -24.58 1.80 -1.08
C ALA A 125 -23.99 0.75 -0.10
N PRO A 126 -24.43 -0.53 -0.15
CA PRO A 126 -23.94 -1.54 0.79
C PRO A 126 -22.40 -1.65 0.82
N GLU A 127 -21.88 -1.96 2.02
CA GLU A 127 -20.45 -2.15 2.29
C GLU A 127 -19.82 -3.10 1.26
N ARG A 128 -18.73 -2.65 0.65
CA ARG A 128 -18.04 -3.32 -0.45
C ARG A 128 -16.59 -2.88 -0.54
N THR A 129 -15.81 -3.52 -1.42
CA THR A 129 -14.38 -3.23 -1.59
C THR A 129 -14.13 -1.74 -1.81
N ILE A 130 -13.12 -1.19 -1.14
CA ILE A 130 -12.56 0.13 -1.48
C ILE A 130 -11.95 0.02 -2.87
N VAL A 131 -12.40 0.85 -3.80
CA VAL A 131 -11.86 0.92 -5.16
C VAL A 131 -11.63 2.39 -5.47
N SER A 132 -10.38 2.79 -5.65
CA SER A 132 -10.02 4.15 -6.05
C SER A 132 -10.34 4.41 -7.53
N PHE A 133 -10.29 5.68 -7.94
CA PHE A 133 -10.64 6.09 -9.31
C PHE A 133 -9.65 5.55 -10.36
N ASP A 134 -8.42 5.23 -9.96
CA ASP A 134 -7.34 4.62 -10.74
C ASP A 134 -7.31 3.09 -10.61
N CYS A 135 -8.37 2.48 -10.09
CA CYS A 135 -8.53 1.04 -9.97
C CYS A 135 -7.57 0.37 -8.97
N GLY A 136 -7.21 1.08 -7.88
CA GLY A 136 -6.59 0.51 -6.69
C GLY A 136 -7.62 -0.15 -5.78
N TYR A 137 -7.43 -1.44 -5.47
CA TYR A 137 -8.38 -2.25 -4.72
C TYR A 137 -7.92 -2.55 -3.31
N GLY A 138 -8.81 -2.34 -2.34
CA GLY A 138 -8.76 -2.91 -1.01
C GLY A 138 -7.60 -2.42 -0.15
N ILE A 139 -7.18 -3.25 0.80
CA ILE A 139 -6.23 -2.86 1.85
C ILE A 139 -4.83 -2.50 1.33
N GLY A 140 -4.38 -3.15 0.25
CA GLY A 140 -3.11 -2.84 -0.38
C GLY A 140 -3.20 -1.81 -1.50
N GLN A 141 -4.39 -1.30 -1.82
CA GLN A 141 -4.66 -0.49 -3.03
C GLN A 141 -4.01 -1.09 -4.29
N VAL A 142 -4.22 -2.40 -4.49
CA VAL A 142 -3.65 -3.16 -5.61
C VAL A 142 -4.19 -2.59 -6.92
N THR A 143 -3.31 -2.00 -7.73
CA THR A 143 -3.68 -1.24 -8.94
C THR A 143 -3.20 -1.92 -10.22
N SER A 144 -1.90 -2.23 -10.30
CA SER A 144 -1.31 -2.93 -11.45
C SER A 144 -1.94 -4.31 -11.62
N GLY A 145 -2.44 -4.63 -12.82
CA GLY A 145 -3.15 -5.87 -13.07
C GLY A 145 -4.66 -5.79 -12.81
N MET A 146 -5.19 -4.70 -12.24
CA MET A 146 -6.63 -4.55 -11.96
C MET A 146 -7.43 -3.84 -13.05
N HIS A 147 -6.77 -3.37 -14.12
CA HIS A 147 -7.45 -2.72 -15.24
C HIS A 147 -8.00 -3.77 -16.22
N ALA A 148 -9.06 -3.41 -16.94
CA ALA A 148 -9.65 -4.23 -17.98
C ALA A 148 -8.65 -4.36 -19.15
N GLY A 149 -8.42 -5.60 -19.59
CA GLY A 149 -7.50 -5.94 -20.68
C GLY A 149 -6.09 -6.33 -20.24
N GLU A 150 -5.72 -6.12 -18.98
CA GLU A 150 -4.45 -6.66 -18.45
C GLU A 150 -4.58 -8.18 -18.19
N THR A 151 -3.46 -8.87 -18.04
CA THR A 151 -3.41 -10.32 -17.78
C THR A 151 -2.49 -10.61 -16.58
N PRO A 152 -2.92 -10.30 -15.34
CA PRO A 152 -2.12 -10.55 -14.14
C PRO A 152 -1.96 -12.05 -13.87
N ALA A 153 -0.90 -12.41 -13.16
CA ALA A 153 -0.67 -13.76 -12.65
C ALA A 153 -1.48 -14.08 -11.37
N PHE A 154 -2.45 -13.25 -11.02
CA PHE A 154 -3.31 -13.36 -9.84
C PHE A 154 -4.78 -13.18 -10.20
N ASP A 155 -5.67 -13.62 -9.31
CA ASP A 155 -7.11 -13.54 -9.48
C ASP A 155 -7.66 -12.19 -8.99
N ARG A 156 -8.13 -11.36 -9.92
CA ARG A 156 -8.73 -10.04 -9.62
C ARG A 156 -9.95 -10.12 -8.71
N ALA A 157 -10.79 -11.14 -8.87
CA ALA A 157 -11.99 -11.28 -8.05
C ALA A 157 -11.61 -11.56 -6.60
N ARG A 158 -10.55 -12.34 -6.37
CA ARG A 158 -9.98 -12.54 -5.03
C ARG A 158 -9.33 -11.28 -4.48
N VAL A 159 -8.62 -10.49 -5.30
CA VAL A 159 -8.12 -9.17 -4.86
C VAL A 159 -9.26 -8.28 -4.36
N ALA A 160 -10.41 -8.30 -5.03
CA ALA A 160 -11.56 -7.52 -4.59
C ALA A 160 -12.21 -8.08 -3.30
N GLY A 161 -12.40 -9.40 -3.22
CA GLY A 161 -13.24 -10.04 -2.19
C GLY A 161 -12.54 -10.65 -0.98
N ASP A 162 -11.23 -10.89 -1.03
CA ASP A 162 -10.47 -11.60 0.00
C ASP A 162 -9.36 -10.70 0.55
N ALA A 163 -9.51 -10.28 1.81
CA ALA A 163 -8.58 -9.39 2.52
C ALA A 163 -7.15 -9.95 2.60
N THR A 164 -7.00 -11.26 2.83
CA THR A 164 -5.69 -11.92 2.87
C THR A 164 -5.07 -11.96 1.49
N TYR A 165 -5.86 -12.33 0.48
CA TYR A 165 -5.40 -12.38 -0.91
C TYR A 165 -5.03 -10.99 -1.44
N ASN A 166 -5.79 -9.96 -1.08
CA ASN A 166 -5.50 -8.58 -1.44
C ASN A 166 -4.15 -8.14 -0.87
N LEU A 167 -3.93 -8.31 0.44
CA LEU A 167 -2.67 -7.95 1.07
C LEU A 167 -1.49 -8.74 0.47
N ALA A 168 -1.65 -10.06 0.27
CA ALA A 168 -0.63 -10.89 -0.37
C ALA A 168 -0.37 -10.53 -1.83
N THR A 169 -1.36 -9.95 -2.54
CA THR A 169 -1.14 -9.40 -3.89
C THR A 169 -0.43 -8.05 -3.83
N GLY A 170 -0.69 -7.23 -2.81
CA GLY A 170 0.09 -6.02 -2.53
C GLY A 170 1.57 -6.33 -2.31
N THR A 171 1.90 -7.44 -1.63
CA THR A 171 3.30 -7.84 -1.46
C THR A 171 3.99 -8.27 -2.75
N LEU A 172 3.26 -8.83 -3.72
CA LEU A 172 3.79 -9.09 -5.08
C LEU A 172 4.21 -7.79 -5.77
N ILE A 173 3.42 -6.72 -5.64
CA ILE A 173 3.76 -5.40 -6.16
C ILE A 173 4.97 -4.84 -5.42
N LEU A 174 4.97 -4.90 -4.09
CA LEU A 174 6.09 -4.42 -3.26
C LEU A 174 7.41 -5.14 -3.59
N ALA A 175 7.37 -6.46 -3.79
CA ALA A 175 8.54 -7.25 -4.22
C ALA A 175 9.05 -6.83 -5.61
N ALA A 176 8.14 -6.53 -6.54
CA ALA A 176 8.52 -5.99 -7.85
C ALA A 176 9.17 -4.60 -7.72
N LYS A 177 8.69 -3.75 -6.81
CA LYS A 177 9.31 -2.45 -6.52
C LYS A 177 10.70 -2.60 -5.92
N TRP A 178 10.86 -3.48 -4.93
CA TRP A 178 12.15 -3.83 -4.35
C TRP A 178 13.17 -4.25 -5.41
N ALA A 179 12.77 -5.11 -6.35
CA ALA A 179 13.64 -5.54 -7.44
C ALA A 179 13.98 -4.42 -8.44
N ALA A 180 13.10 -3.44 -8.61
CA ALA A 180 13.24 -2.36 -9.59
C ALA A 180 13.98 -1.12 -9.04
N THR A 181 14.09 -0.97 -7.72
CA THR A 181 14.71 0.19 -7.08
C THR A 181 16.19 -0.01 -6.78
N ALA A 182 16.93 1.10 -6.66
CA ALA A 182 18.29 1.05 -6.16
C ALA A 182 18.33 0.57 -4.71
N CYS A 183 19.42 -0.11 -4.37
CA CYS A 183 19.71 -0.58 -3.02
C CYS A 183 19.61 0.52 -1.97
N VAL A 184 19.12 0.14 -0.79
CA VAL A 184 19.30 0.88 0.46
C VAL A 184 20.04 -0.04 1.41
N GLY A 185 21.06 0.48 2.09
CA GLY A 185 21.84 -0.33 3.02
C GLY A 185 22.48 -1.53 2.33
N ASP A 186 22.35 -2.70 2.98
CA ASP A 186 22.77 -3.99 2.42
C ASP A 186 21.66 -4.68 1.60
N ASN A 187 20.53 -4.02 1.37
CA ASN A 187 19.35 -4.58 0.70
C ASN A 187 18.95 -5.91 1.36
N ASP A 188 18.82 -5.87 2.67
CA ASP A 188 18.41 -6.97 3.51
C ASP A 188 16.88 -6.95 3.71
N PRO A 189 16.13 -7.92 3.16
CA PRO A 189 14.68 -7.93 3.27
C PRO A 189 14.18 -8.08 4.72
N ASP A 190 15.03 -8.52 5.66
CA ASP A 190 14.69 -8.55 7.08
C ASP A 190 14.74 -7.15 7.74
N VAL A 191 15.45 -6.18 7.14
CA VAL A 191 15.65 -4.83 7.69
C VAL A 191 14.57 -3.88 7.17
N VAL A 192 13.83 -3.26 8.09
CA VAL A 192 12.70 -2.35 7.81
C VAL A 192 13.13 -1.18 6.92
N GLU A 193 14.24 -0.54 7.25
CA GLU A 193 14.71 0.67 6.58
C GLU A 193 15.23 0.42 5.16
N ASP A 194 15.67 -0.80 4.84
CA ASP A 194 16.15 -1.14 3.50
C ASP A 194 15.00 -1.11 2.46
N TRP A 195 13.74 -1.19 2.92
CA TRP A 195 12.56 -1.05 2.06
C TRP A 195 12.25 0.40 1.66
N TYR A 196 13.02 1.40 2.12
CA TYR A 196 12.72 2.82 1.94
C TYR A 196 12.42 3.21 0.48
N THR A 197 13.26 2.79 -0.47
CA THR A 197 13.08 3.14 -1.89
C THR A 197 11.96 2.33 -2.53
N ALA A 198 11.77 1.07 -2.13
CA ALA A 198 10.65 0.24 -2.56
C ALA A 198 9.30 0.83 -2.10
N LEU A 199 9.23 1.35 -0.88
CA LEU A 199 8.06 2.06 -0.34
C LEU A 199 7.75 3.33 -1.14
N TRP A 200 8.77 4.13 -1.45
CA TRP A 200 8.60 5.28 -2.35
C TRP A 200 8.05 4.82 -3.72
N ALA A 201 8.64 3.78 -4.31
CA ALA A 201 8.22 3.26 -5.60
C ALA A 201 6.85 2.57 -5.60
N TYR A 202 6.35 2.13 -4.44
CA TYR A 202 5.01 1.57 -4.28
C TYR A 202 3.94 2.60 -4.61
N ASN A 203 4.07 3.80 -4.08
CA ASN A 203 3.23 4.94 -4.45
C ASN A 203 3.55 5.47 -5.86
N GLY A 204 4.85 5.61 -6.17
CA GLY A 204 5.33 6.10 -7.44
C GLY A 204 6.63 6.89 -7.30
N LEU A 205 7.60 6.57 -8.16
CA LEU A 205 8.87 7.30 -8.27
C LEU A 205 8.65 8.64 -8.97
N ALA A 206 8.37 9.68 -8.18
CA ALA A 206 8.13 11.03 -8.68
C ALA A 206 8.86 12.09 -7.86
N TYR A 207 9.28 13.18 -8.51
CA TYR A 207 9.93 14.31 -7.84
C TYR A 207 9.03 14.95 -6.77
N SER A 208 7.71 14.98 -7.00
CA SER A 208 6.74 15.45 -6.01
C SER A 208 6.86 14.71 -4.67
N ASN A 209 7.29 13.46 -4.72
CA ASN A 209 7.46 12.55 -3.59
C ASN A 209 8.93 12.43 -3.10
N ASN A 210 9.82 13.29 -3.61
CA ASN A 210 11.21 13.35 -3.15
C ASN A 210 11.28 14.14 -1.81
N PRO A 211 11.96 13.64 -0.76
CA PRO A 211 12.17 14.35 0.52
C PRO A 211 12.82 15.74 0.39
N ASN A 212 13.57 15.96 -0.70
CA ASN A 212 14.21 17.22 -1.10
C ASN A 212 13.29 18.19 -1.86
N ASN A 213 12.04 17.83 -2.11
CA ASN A 213 11.07 18.74 -2.72
C ASN A 213 10.89 19.99 -1.83
N PRO A 214 11.14 21.21 -2.36
CA PRO A 214 11.08 22.45 -1.58
C PRO A 214 9.66 22.84 -1.16
N ASN A 215 8.63 22.23 -1.75
CA ASN A 215 7.24 22.43 -1.33
C ASN A 215 6.90 21.67 -0.03
N LEU A 216 7.80 20.80 0.45
CA LEU A 216 7.60 20.10 1.70
C LEU A 216 7.91 21.02 2.90
N THR A 217 7.26 20.76 4.04
CA THR A 217 7.45 21.52 5.27
C THR A 217 8.93 21.52 5.66
N PRO A 218 9.59 22.70 5.75
CA PRO A 218 10.98 22.80 6.14
C PRO A 218 11.20 22.31 7.57
N GLY A 219 12.30 21.60 7.82
CA GLY A 219 12.67 21.13 9.16
C GLY A 219 11.71 20.15 9.80
N ARG A 220 10.80 19.52 9.02
CA ARG A 220 9.85 18.54 9.55
C ARG A 220 10.58 17.38 10.24
N GLY A 221 10.07 17.00 11.41
CA GLY A 221 10.46 15.76 12.10
C GLY A 221 9.84 14.53 11.44
N PRO A 222 9.90 13.36 12.07
CA PRO A 222 9.10 12.20 11.66
C PRO A 222 7.61 12.56 11.51
N TYR A 223 6.93 11.96 10.53
CA TYR A 223 5.49 12.15 10.36
C TYR A 223 4.74 11.59 11.57
N LYS A 224 3.83 12.38 12.14
CA LYS A 224 2.96 11.97 13.25
C LYS A 224 1.50 12.22 12.86
N PRO A 225 0.65 11.19 12.80
CA PRO A 225 -0.77 11.36 12.49
C PRO A 225 -1.44 12.40 13.39
N GLY A 226 -2.24 13.28 12.78
CA GLY A 226 -2.89 14.40 13.47
C GLY A 226 -2.04 15.67 13.59
N ASN A 227 -0.73 15.60 13.31
CA ASN A 227 0.07 16.80 13.13
C ASN A 227 -0.06 17.30 11.68
N GLY A 228 -0.12 18.63 11.51
CA GLY A 228 -0.07 19.25 10.18
C GLY A 228 1.32 19.15 9.55
N GLY A 229 1.40 19.54 8.28
CA GLY A 229 2.63 19.53 7.49
C GLY A 229 2.52 18.61 6.28
N SER A 230 3.46 18.77 5.36
CA SER A 230 3.51 18.03 4.11
C SER A 230 4.71 17.07 4.13
N TYR A 231 4.43 15.80 3.90
CA TYR A 231 5.36 14.68 4.01
C TYR A 231 5.29 13.83 2.74
N THR A 232 6.42 13.24 2.36
CA THR A 232 6.44 12.24 1.29
C THR A 232 5.76 10.95 1.73
N TYR A 233 5.36 10.13 0.78
CA TYR A 233 4.67 8.87 1.02
C TYR A 233 5.46 7.95 1.97
N GLN A 234 6.73 7.71 1.66
CA GLN A 234 7.61 6.88 2.48
C GLN A 234 7.85 7.47 3.87
N GLU A 235 7.85 8.81 4.02
CA GLU A 235 7.89 9.45 5.34
C GLU A 235 6.61 9.19 6.14
N ARG A 236 5.45 9.17 5.48
CA ARG A 236 4.18 8.84 6.15
C ARG A 236 4.12 7.38 6.57
N VAL A 237 4.55 6.45 5.69
CA VAL A 237 4.65 5.03 6.04
C VAL A 237 5.59 4.82 7.23
N LEU A 238 6.80 5.37 7.20
CA LEU A 238 7.74 5.28 8.34
C LEU A 238 7.19 5.96 9.61
N GLY A 239 6.50 7.09 9.46
CA GLY A 239 5.84 7.76 10.59
C GLY A 239 4.71 6.94 11.22
N HIS A 240 3.96 6.17 10.41
CA HIS A 240 2.97 5.23 10.92
C HIS A 240 3.61 4.11 11.74
N MET A 241 4.82 3.66 11.41
CA MET A 241 5.55 2.69 12.24
C MET A 241 5.86 3.26 13.63
N GLU A 242 6.28 4.53 13.71
CA GLU A 242 6.67 5.20 14.95
C GLU A 242 5.47 5.67 15.78
N PHE A 243 4.38 6.05 15.12
CA PHE A 243 3.18 6.56 15.78
C PHE A 243 1.94 5.78 15.33
N PRO A 244 1.84 4.49 15.71
CA PRO A 244 0.68 3.67 15.38
C PRO A 244 -0.60 4.26 15.97
N THR A 245 -1.66 4.30 15.17
CA THR A 245 -2.97 4.77 15.62
C THR A 245 -3.82 3.61 16.14
N GLY A 246 -4.47 3.81 17.29
CA GLY A 246 -5.42 2.83 17.84
C GLY A 246 -4.81 1.54 18.38
N GLY A 247 -3.53 1.54 18.79
CA GLY A 247 -2.89 0.38 19.44
C GLY A 247 -2.77 -0.86 18.55
N ARG A 248 -2.76 -0.66 17.22
CA ARG A 248 -2.81 -1.74 16.24
C ARG A 248 -1.51 -2.56 16.14
N TRP A 249 -0.37 -1.95 16.40
CA TRP A 249 0.94 -2.62 16.52
C TRP A 249 1.82 -1.86 17.51
N SER A 250 2.94 -2.47 17.90
CA SER A 250 3.95 -1.83 18.75
C SER A 250 4.67 -0.72 17.98
N SER A 251 5.05 0.35 18.68
CA SER A 251 5.81 1.43 18.07
C SER A 251 7.21 0.95 17.68
N LEU A 252 7.64 1.26 16.45
CA LEU A 252 9.01 1.12 15.98
C LEU A 252 9.46 2.45 15.39
N ALA A 253 10.56 3.01 15.89
CA ALA A 253 11.07 4.31 15.45
C ALA A 253 12.16 4.12 14.39
N PRO A 254 11.82 4.11 13.07
CA PRO A 254 12.80 3.77 12.04
C PRO A 254 13.86 4.85 11.89
N ALA A 255 15.00 4.46 11.31
CA ALA A 255 15.98 5.39 10.79
C ALA A 255 15.60 5.88 9.38
N TYR A 256 16.03 7.09 9.04
CA TYR A 256 15.84 7.72 7.73
C TYR A 256 17.18 7.79 6.99
N PRO A 257 17.19 7.68 5.65
CA PRO A 257 18.36 8.03 4.86
C PRO A 257 18.79 9.48 5.13
N ASN A 258 20.08 9.76 5.05
CA ASN A 258 20.52 11.14 5.10
C ASN A 258 19.98 11.89 3.89
N ARG A 259 19.23 12.96 4.14
CA ARG A 259 18.58 13.76 3.10
C ARG A 259 19.53 14.25 2.01
N GLY A 260 20.80 14.51 2.35
CA GLY A 260 21.84 14.89 1.37
C GLY A 260 22.24 13.77 0.41
N GLU A 261 22.00 12.51 0.75
CA GLU A 261 22.34 11.31 -0.04
C GLU A 261 21.19 10.91 -1.00
N VAL A 262 19.95 11.37 -0.74
CA VAL A 262 18.74 11.01 -1.52
C VAL A 262 18.74 11.60 -2.93
N GLY A 263 19.45 12.70 -3.16
CA GLY A 263 19.47 13.40 -4.44
C GLY A 263 18.18 14.18 -4.73
N SER A 264 18.06 14.73 -5.94
CA SER A 264 17.00 15.67 -6.35
C SER A 264 16.04 15.13 -7.42
N THR A 265 16.13 13.85 -7.76
CA THR A 265 15.32 13.21 -8.82
C THR A 265 14.14 12.43 -8.24
N GLY A 266 13.21 11.97 -9.08
CA GLY A 266 12.14 11.04 -8.65
C GLY A 266 12.62 9.61 -8.38
N GLN A 267 13.89 9.32 -8.64
CA GLN A 267 14.49 7.98 -8.55
C GLN A 267 15.83 8.11 -7.80
N PRO A 268 15.85 7.80 -6.48
CA PRO A 268 17.05 7.95 -5.69
C PRO A 268 18.17 7.00 -6.15
N PRO A 269 19.45 7.36 -5.95
CA PRO A 269 20.58 6.46 -6.19
C PRO A 269 20.59 5.33 -5.16
N ALA A 270 21.61 4.46 -5.22
CA ALA A 270 21.87 3.56 -4.10
C ALA A 270 22.17 4.38 -2.84
N LEU A 271 21.49 4.07 -1.75
CA LEU A 271 21.59 4.78 -0.48
C LEU A 271 22.41 3.94 0.52
N PRO A 272 23.28 4.57 1.33
CA PRO A 272 23.87 3.93 2.49
C PRO A 272 22.81 3.46 3.49
N GLU A 273 23.24 2.67 4.48
CA GLU A 273 22.39 2.27 5.60
C GLU A 273 21.74 3.51 6.26
N PRO A 274 20.40 3.55 6.35
CA PRO A 274 19.68 4.62 7.00
C PRO A 274 20.11 4.77 8.47
N ARG A 275 20.35 6.01 8.89
CA ARG A 275 20.88 6.27 10.24
C ARG A 275 20.28 7.48 10.92
N CYS A 276 19.58 8.35 10.20
CA CYS A 276 19.13 9.63 10.74
C CYS A 276 17.84 9.42 11.56
N ALA A 277 17.75 10.06 12.73
CA ALA A 277 16.55 9.99 13.56
C ALA A 277 15.36 10.81 13.01
N SER A 278 15.59 11.64 11.99
CA SER A 278 14.60 12.52 11.38
C SER A 278 14.79 12.58 9.86
N PRO A 279 13.72 12.74 9.07
CA PRO A 279 13.79 12.87 7.62
C PRO A 279 14.55 14.11 7.15
N THR A 280 14.72 15.13 8.01
CA THR A 280 15.38 16.39 7.63
C THR A 280 16.65 16.69 8.42
N SER A 281 17.02 15.86 9.40
CA SER A 281 18.22 16.07 10.21
C SER A 281 18.89 14.75 10.59
N CYS A 282 20.20 14.70 10.40
CA CYS A 282 21.04 13.59 10.85
C CYS A 282 21.88 13.94 12.09
N ALA A 283 21.50 14.98 12.83
CA ALA A 283 22.21 15.38 14.06
C ALA A 283 22.08 14.32 15.17
N THR A 284 20.98 13.57 15.16
CA THR A 284 20.77 12.40 16.02
C THR A 284 20.58 11.18 15.11
N THR A 285 21.10 10.03 15.55
CA THR A 285 21.04 8.79 14.81
C THR A 285 20.18 7.72 15.47
N ARG A 286 19.74 6.75 14.67
CA ARG A 286 19.03 5.53 15.09
C ARG A 286 19.69 4.33 14.42
N ALA A 287 19.62 3.17 15.06
CA ALA A 287 19.94 1.91 14.42
C ALA A 287 18.80 1.49 13.47
N THR A 288 19.09 0.57 12.56
CA THR A 288 18.06 -0.10 11.74
C THR A 288 17.45 -1.28 12.48
N HIS A 289 16.30 -1.75 11.99
CA HIS A 289 15.46 -2.68 12.72
C HIS A 289 15.05 -3.87 11.86
N ALA A 290 15.03 -5.06 12.45
CA ALA A 290 14.26 -6.18 11.93
C ALA A 290 12.91 -6.26 12.63
N SER A 291 11.87 -6.74 11.95
CA SER A 291 10.59 -6.98 12.60
C SER A 291 9.83 -8.18 12.08
N ARG A 292 9.18 -8.90 13.00
CA ARG A 292 8.30 -10.04 12.73
C ARG A 292 6.91 -9.73 13.27
N CYS A 293 5.89 -10.37 12.71
CA CYS A 293 4.55 -10.24 13.25
C CYS A 293 4.45 -11.10 14.49
N ASP A 294 3.85 -10.55 15.55
CA ASP A 294 3.46 -11.37 16.68
C ASP A 294 2.43 -12.39 16.18
N GLU A 295 2.73 -13.68 16.40
CA GLU A 295 1.74 -14.72 16.18
C GLU A 295 0.51 -14.40 17.04
N PRO A 296 -0.72 -14.48 16.50
CA PRO A 296 -1.89 -14.33 17.35
C PRO A 296 -1.79 -15.36 18.47
N ALA A 297 -1.90 -14.91 19.72
CA ALA A 297 -2.04 -15.80 20.86
C ALA A 297 -3.16 -16.79 20.51
N GLY A 298 -2.81 -18.06 20.35
CA GLY A 298 -3.76 -19.09 19.92
C GLY A 298 -5.01 -19.04 20.78
N ASP A 299 -6.17 -19.25 20.15
CA ASP A 299 -7.47 -19.34 20.81
C ASP A 299 -7.37 -20.25 22.04
N ALA A 300 -7.25 -19.65 23.22
CA ALA A 300 -7.35 -20.33 24.48
C ALA A 300 -8.84 -20.63 24.71
N GLY A 301 -9.26 -21.82 24.28
CA GLY A 301 -10.36 -22.55 24.90
C GLY A 301 -11.71 -22.50 24.19
N ALA A 302 -11.88 -23.38 23.21
CA ALA A 302 -13.07 -24.24 23.25
C ALA A 302 -12.66 -25.52 24.00
N PRO A 303 -13.36 -25.93 25.07
CA PRO A 303 -13.01 -27.14 25.79
C PRO A 303 -13.15 -28.37 24.88
N PRO A 304 -12.27 -29.39 25.01
CA PRO A 304 -12.39 -30.62 24.25
C PRO A 304 -13.75 -31.26 24.53
N ARG A 305 -14.47 -31.65 23.48
CA ARG A 305 -15.57 -32.60 23.62
C ARG A 305 -14.97 -33.93 24.05
N ASP A 306 -15.44 -34.44 25.18
CA ASP A 306 -15.11 -35.76 25.73
C ASP A 306 -15.11 -36.83 24.63
N SER A 307 -13.94 -37.43 24.42
CA SER A 307 -13.77 -38.64 23.62
C SER A 307 -13.54 -39.78 24.60
N GLY A 308 -14.63 -40.47 24.98
CA GLY A 308 -14.56 -41.72 25.71
C GLY A 308 -13.87 -42.82 24.89
N PRO A 309 -13.28 -43.84 25.54
CA PRO A 309 -12.47 -44.85 24.87
C PRO A 309 -13.34 -45.85 24.07
N ALA A 310 -12.95 -46.10 22.81
CA ALA A 310 -13.53 -47.17 21.99
C ALA A 310 -12.77 -48.50 22.20
N PRO A 311 -13.48 -49.65 22.21
CA PRO A 311 -12.88 -51.00 22.38
C PRO A 311 -12.36 -51.59 21.05
N PRO A 312 -11.56 -52.68 21.10
CA PRO A 312 -10.80 -53.16 19.94
C PRO A 312 -11.48 -54.27 19.11
N ASP A 313 -11.02 -54.33 17.86
CA ASP A 313 -10.95 -55.42 16.86
C ASP A 313 -12.21 -56.14 16.34
N ALA A 314 -12.32 -56.19 15.00
CA ALA A 314 -12.30 -57.45 14.24
C ALA A 314 -12.37 -57.23 12.69
N SER A 315 -11.32 -57.73 12.01
CA SER A 315 -11.37 -58.55 10.78
C SER A 315 -11.73 -57.96 9.39
N THR A 316 -10.73 -58.03 8.50
CA THR A 316 -10.65 -58.01 7.01
C THR A 316 -11.59 -59.02 6.29
N PRO A 317 -11.79 -59.03 4.92
CA PRO A 317 -10.82 -58.70 3.85
C PRO A 317 -11.32 -57.94 2.58
N ALA A 318 -10.35 -57.59 1.73
CA ALA A 318 -10.44 -56.99 0.38
C ALA A 318 -11.00 -57.99 -0.69
N PRO A 319 -11.20 -57.61 -2.00
CA PRO A 319 -10.07 -57.44 -2.92
C PRO A 319 -10.18 -56.41 -4.09
N ASP A 320 -8.99 -56.05 -4.59
CA ASP A 320 -8.52 -55.90 -5.98
C ASP A 320 -8.89 -54.73 -6.95
N GLY A 321 -7.80 -54.27 -7.60
CA GLY A 321 -7.73 -53.59 -8.90
C GLY A 321 -7.31 -52.12 -8.78
N GLY A 322 -6.17 -51.61 -9.24
CA GLY A 322 -5.12 -52.08 -10.15
C GLY A 322 -4.43 -50.82 -10.67
N ALA A 323 -3.10 -50.73 -10.61
CA ALA A 323 -2.28 -49.71 -11.26
C ALA A 323 -1.66 -50.29 -12.55
N PRO A 324 -1.23 -49.47 -13.53
CA PRO A 324 0.16 -48.99 -13.50
C PRO A 324 0.43 -47.59 -14.14
N GLY A 325 1.53 -46.92 -13.77
CA GLY A 325 2.22 -45.89 -14.59
C GLY A 325 3.33 -46.52 -15.46
N PRO A 326 4.36 -45.81 -15.99
CA PRO A 326 4.63 -44.36 -16.04
C PRO A 326 5.24 -43.80 -17.39
N ALA A 327 5.46 -42.45 -17.44
CA ALA A 327 6.51 -41.63 -18.13
C ALA A 327 6.57 -41.52 -19.69
N PRO A 328 7.40 -40.63 -20.34
CA PRO A 328 7.88 -39.25 -20.07
C PRO A 328 7.80 -38.27 -21.32
N GLY A 329 8.18 -36.97 -21.18
CA GLY A 329 8.86 -36.20 -22.26
C GLY A 329 8.29 -34.84 -22.75
N GLU A 330 8.92 -33.74 -22.28
CA GLU A 330 9.35 -32.46 -22.98
C GLU A 330 8.41 -31.58 -23.86
N PRO A 331 8.78 -30.31 -24.20
CA PRO A 331 9.52 -29.27 -23.46
C PRO A 331 8.77 -27.91 -23.39
N ALA A 332 9.33 -26.99 -22.59
CA ALA A 332 8.88 -25.60 -22.40
C ALA A 332 9.22 -24.67 -23.58
N PRO A 333 8.48 -23.54 -23.78
CA PRO A 333 8.98 -22.40 -24.53
C PRO A 333 9.43 -21.23 -23.62
N SER A 334 10.56 -20.65 -24.02
CA SER A 334 11.25 -19.48 -23.48
C SER A 334 10.42 -18.18 -23.46
N PRO A 335 10.79 -17.18 -22.62
CA PRO A 335 10.04 -15.93 -22.48
C PRO A 335 10.36 -14.93 -23.59
N VAL A 336 9.31 -14.31 -24.13
CA VAL A 336 9.40 -13.15 -25.02
C VAL A 336 9.51 -11.88 -24.18
N SER A 337 10.54 -11.08 -24.47
CA SER A 337 10.75 -9.74 -23.97
C SER A 337 9.67 -8.78 -24.51
N GLY A 338 8.87 -8.22 -23.60
CA GLY A 338 7.96 -7.12 -23.89
C GLY A 338 8.10 -6.08 -22.79
N ALA A 339 8.62 -4.91 -23.16
CA ALA A 339 8.73 -3.76 -22.26
C ALA A 339 7.35 -3.38 -21.71
N ALA A 340 7.25 -3.30 -20.39
CA ALA A 340 6.04 -2.84 -19.71
C ALA A 340 5.89 -1.31 -19.87
N PRO A 341 4.67 -0.80 -20.10
CA PRO A 341 4.38 0.63 -20.03
C PRO A 341 4.36 1.09 -18.55
N GLU A 342 4.81 2.32 -18.34
CA GLU A 342 4.93 3.02 -17.05
C GLU A 342 3.66 2.87 -16.18
N PRO A 343 3.78 2.49 -14.88
CA PRO A 343 2.63 2.44 -13.99
C PRO A 343 2.27 3.85 -13.49
N GLY A 344 0.98 4.17 -13.59
CA GLY A 344 0.38 5.37 -12.99
C GLY A 344 0.70 5.47 -11.51
N ALA A 345 1.02 6.69 -11.07
CA ALA A 345 1.24 7.02 -9.68
C ALA A 345 -0.05 6.82 -8.89
N GLY A 346 -0.02 5.95 -7.88
CA GLY A 346 -1.12 5.78 -6.94
C GLY A 346 -1.32 7.09 -6.17
N CYS A 347 -2.54 7.61 -6.17
CA CYS A 347 -2.82 8.86 -5.47
C CYS A 347 -3.04 8.61 -3.97
N SER A 348 -2.13 9.11 -3.13
CA SER A 348 -2.39 9.28 -1.69
C SER A 348 -3.55 10.26 -1.51
N CYS A 349 -4.60 9.83 -0.81
CA CYS A 349 -5.78 10.63 -0.53
C CYS A 349 -5.47 11.66 0.55
N ASP A 350 -5.06 12.87 0.15
CA ASP A 350 -4.94 14.00 1.09
C ASP A 350 -6.33 14.56 1.41
N ALA A 351 -6.69 14.53 2.70
CA ALA A 351 -7.81 15.29 3.24
C ALA A 351 -7.43 16.78 3.24
N ALA A 352 -7.73 17.48 2.15
CA ALA A 352 -7.55 18.92 2.07
C ALA A 352 -8.62 19.62 2.93
N GLY A 353 -8.21 20.14 4.08
CA GLY A 353 -9.00 21.10 4.87
C GLY A 353 -9.11 22.43 4.11
N GLY A 354 -10.25 22.66 3.47
CA GLY A 354 -10.57 23.91 2.80
C GLY A 354 -11.02 24.99 3.79
N VAL A 355 -10.19 26.02 3.95
CA VAL A 355 -10.59 27.32 4.52
C VAL A 355 -11.34 28.10 3.44
N ALA A 356 -12.50 28.63 3.80
CA ALA A 356 -13.38 29.41 2.94
C ALA A 356 -12.72 30.71 2.46
N GLY A 357 -12.86 31.01 1.16
CA GLY A 357 -12.54 32.30 0.56
C GLY A 357 -13.22 32.42 -0.79
N GLY A 358 -14.25 33.25 -0.88
CA GLY A 358 -15.05 33.46 -2.08
C GLY A 358 -14.28 34.16 -3.21
N GLY A 359 -14.54 33.71 -4.44
CA GLY A 359 -14.08 34.36 -5.67
C GLY A 359 -14.80 33.75 -6.87
N ALA A 360 -15.47 34.60 -7.65
CA ALA A 360 -16.31 34.24 -8.81
C ALA A 360 -15.49 33.60 -9.96
N PRO A 361 -16.12 32.80 -10.85
CA PRO A 361 -15.42 32.07 -11.90
C PRO A 361 -15.13 32.98 -13.11
N VAL A 362 -13.86 33.00 -13.54
CA VAL A 362 -13.46 33.54 -14.84
C VAL A 362 -13.34 32.38 -15.83
N ALA A 363 -14.11 32.45 -16.90
CA ALA A 363 -14.06 31.53 -18.04
C ALA A 363 -12.74 31.70 -18.81
N LEU A 364 -12.02 30.59 -19.05
CA LEU A 364 -10.90 30.57 -19.99
C LEU A 364 -11.39 30.10 -21.36
N ALA A 365 -11.48 31.06 -22.30
CA ALA A 365 -11.66 30.81 -23.71
C ALA A 365 -10.32 30.38 -24.36
N GLY A 366 -10.40 29.41 -25.26
CA GLY A 366 -9.28 28.94 -26.06
C GLY A 366 -8.79 29.99 -27.05
N LEU A 367 -7.48 29.97 -27.33
CA LEU A 367 -6.86 30.81 -28.35
C LEU A 367 -5.94 29.96 -29.24
N VAL A 368 -6.41 29.81 -30.48
CA VAL A 368 -5.69 29.27 -31.63
C VAL A 368 -4.67 30.33 -32.10
N VAL A 369 -3.41 29.96 -32.27
CA VAL A 369 -2.39 30.82 -32.90
C VAL A 369 -2.02 30.23 -34.26
N ALA A 370 -2.40 30.94 -35.32
CA ALA A 370 -1.96 30.71 -36.69
C ALA A 370 -0.57 31.33 -36.91
N GLY A 371 0.36 30.53 -37.45
CA GLY A 371 1.71 30.96 -37.83
C GLY A 371 1.74 31.64 -39.21
N LEU A 372 2.31 32.85 -39.26
CA LEU A 372 2.65 33.56 -40.51
C LEU A 372 4.14 33.43 -40.82
N SER A 373 4.45 32.77 -41.93
CA SER A 373 5.79 32.59 -42.49
C SER A 373 6.29 33.86 -43.20
N ARG A 374 7.45 34.39 -42.77
CA ARG A 374 8.18 35.45 -43.50
C ARG A 374 9.16 34.84 -44.51
N ARG A 375 8.97 35.18 -45.80
CA ARG A 375 9.91 34.92 -46.90
C ARG A 375 11.17 35.80 -46.78
N ARG A 376 12.36 35.18 -46.80
CA ARG A 376 13.65 35.85 -47.08
C ARG A 376 13.93 35.82 -48.59
N ARG A 377 14.25 36.97 -49.17
CA ARG A 377 14.79 37.12 -50.53
C ARG A 377 16.30 36.82 -50.49
N GLY A 378 16.75 35.91 -51.35
CA GLY A 378 18.15 35.76 -51.73
C GLY A 378 18.40 36.44 -53.07
N ARG A 379 19.52 37.18 -53.16
CA ARG A 379 20.13 37.61 -54.42
C ARG A 379 21.65 37.56 -54.21
N ALA A 380 22.31 36.62 -54.89
CA ALA A 380 23.74 36.65 -55.14
C ALA A 380 23.93 36.42 -56.64
N HIS A 381 24.60 37.36 -57.30
CA HIS A 381 25.02 37.28 -58.68
C HIS A 381 26.32 36.46 -58.77
N GLY A 382 26.39 35.60 -59.78
CA GLY A 382 27.62 35.04 -60.34
C GLY A 382 27.32 34.70 -61.80
N ARG A 383 28.25 35.07 -62.68
CA ARG A 383 28.15 34.98 -64.15
C ARG A 383 27.79 33.60 -64.68
#